data_AF-A0A1N7J7E5-F1
#
_entry.id   AF-A0A1N7J7E5-F1
#
_cell.length_a   1.000
_cell.length_b   1.000
_cell.length_c   1.000
_cell.angle_alpha   90.00
_cell.angle_beta   90.00
_cell.angle_gamma   90.00
#
_symmetry.space_group_name_H-M   'P 1'
#
loop_
_entity.id
_entity.type
_entity.pdbx_description
1 polymer ?
#
loop_
_entity_poly.entity_id
_entity_poly.type
_entity_poly.pdbx_seq_one_letter_code
_entity_poly.pdbx_strand_id
1 'polypeptide(L)'
;MYNRLIIILFICFYSQYSYSQNRETINKKTVKSSNWESVEALFNYCNENDVDLIIDKDIYIKNRIYCKVNILCIAKVIIHSNHKDAGIDFVRNKSGEKINYHKNISKVKKLPFLKKNHAYFLNSSEILLNRKNNSPYYKNEFLLEKEENIGNSLYEYDINKTNIIEYQLSNPKKIQNLNVVIIGNQKENENNIAYIRNYRDNIIFSNLKIKNNTTSNLSVAFENLINYNTILESPIIDGFKKEGSGYGVANYSSKKFTINNGEITNCRHSYTGRNTIDVTIKNGFFSDGIDDHWTDNFLVDGVTINAPEGAAAFQFSGNNIKINKPKVLGKARIFLGVREDTPYLGGKVEIIEPKFTTTINSDIYIFSFTTPNTNFKNHHYPTIKLPDTLEIISPVINTNASKIFLVYQSEIVKNYTTFNNIIFKGNIFVNSENKNSEMFGLLTVKNSNFQQNKTSVFVDAFNIKSLGNTTLIYCTETDETDKYFSNITIKNTFGWHNLRLSSNSVGSMRIEKSYFFNLILDKILQKNKKQLYYFEEFGIKNMSEIREQLNIIKI
;
A
#
# COMPACT_ATOMS: atom_id res chain seq x y z
N MET A 1 45.82 29.94 -7.54
CA MET A 1 46.61 28.92 -6.84
C MET A 1 45.74 28.28 -5.78
N TYR A 2 45.44 26.97 -5.92
CA TYR A 2 44.73 26.05 -5.01
C TYR A 2 43.38 26.53 -4.43
N ASN A 3 42.22 26.29 -5.07
CA ASN A 3 41.47 25.02 -5.20
C ASN A 3 41.34 24.20 -3.90
N ARG A 4 40.20 24.36 -3.19
CA ARG A 4 39.53 23.27 -2.44
C ARG A 4 38.01 23.46 -2.50
N LEU A 5 37.41 22.86 -3.53
CA LEU A 5 35.99 22.60 -3.66
C LEU A 5 35.68 21.33 -2.86
N ILE A 6 34.88 21.44 -1.80
CA ILE A 6 34.38 20.28 -1.04
C ILE A 6 33.15 19.77 -1.79
N ILE A 7 33.34 18.68 -2.55
CA ILE A 7 32.24 17.89 -3.11
C ILE A 7 31.83 16.87 -2.05
N ILE A 8 30.66 17.06 -1.45
CA ILE A 8 30.00 16.06 -0.62
C ILE A 8 29.41 15.02 -1.57
N LEU A 9 30.07 13.87 -1.68
CA LEU A 9 29.53 12.69 -2.33
C LEU A 9 28.43 12.09 -1.46
N PHE A 10 27.19 12.14 -1.94
CA PHE A 10 26.09 11.33 -1.45
C PHE A 10 26.36 9.86 -1.82
N ILE A 11 26.92 9.10 -0.88
CA ILE A 11 26.93 7.63 -0.94
C ILE A 11 25.54 7.16 -0.54
N CYS A 12 24.66 7.02 -1.53
CA CYS A 12 23.46 6.22 -1.37
C CYS A 12 23.88 4.74 -1.28
N PHE A 13 23.60 4.12 -0.14
CA PHE A 13 23.60 2.67 0.05
C PHE A 13 22.57 2.04 -0.90
N TYR A 14 22.97 1.79 -2.14
CA TYR A 14 22.41 0.70 -2.93
C TYR A 14 23.00 -0.57 -2.33
N SER A 15 22.20 -1.32 -1.55
CA SER A 15 22.55 -2.69 -1.21
C SER A 15 22.62 -3.47 -2.52
N GLN A 16 23.85 -3.76 -2.92
CA GLN A 16 24.17 -4.65 -4.01
C GLN A 16 23.72 -6.07 -3.64
N TYR A 17 22.46 -6.40 -3.92
CA TYR A 17 22.15 -7.76 -4.38
C TYR A 17 22.52 -7.83 -5.86
N SER A 18 23.82 -7.73 -6.14
CA SER A 18 24.42 -8.21 -7.36
C SER A 18 24.33 -9.74 -7.33
N TYR A 19 23.18 -10.27 -7.74
CA TYR A 19 23.11 -11.64 -8.21
C TYR A 19 24.07 -11.70 -9.40
N SER A 20 25.21 -12.36 -9.17
CA SER A 20 26.19 -12.68 -10.19
C SER A 20 25.43 -13.22 -11.41
N GLN A 21 25.49 -12.50 -12.52
CA GLN A 21 25.25 -13.09 -13.83
C GLN A 21 26.35 -14.11 -14.08
N ASN A 22 26.20 -15.29 -13.47
CA ASN A 22 26.89 -16.47 -13.96
C ASN A 22 26.34 -16.71 -15.35
N ARG A 23 27.16 -16.37 -16.34
CA ARG A 23 27.11 -16.94 -17.68
C ARG A 23 27.36 -18.45 -17.57
N GLU A 24 26.37 -19.19 -17.10
CA GLU A 24 26.23 -20.58 -17.47
C GLU A 24 25.48 -20.61 -18.79
N THR A 25 26.21 -20.43 -19.89
CA THR A 25 25.81 -20.94 -21.20
C THR A 25 25.87 -22.47 -21.16
N ILE A 26 24.99 -23.07 -20.38
CA ILE A 26 24.60 -24.47 -20.59
C ILE A 26 23.72 -24.41 -21.84
N ASN A 27 24.10 -25.13 -22.89
CA ASN A 27 23.28 -25.41 -24.08
C ASN A 27 21.99 -26.13 -23.63
N LYS A 28 21.07 -25.40 -23.00
CA LYS A 28 19.74 -25.93 -22.71
C LYS A 28 19.06 -26.12 -24.03
N LYS A 29 18.63 -27.36 -24.29
CA LYS A 29 17.83 -27.70 -25.45
C LYS A 29 16.60 -26.79 -25.46
N THR A 30 16.32 -26.20 -26.61
CA THR A 30 15.13 -25.39 -26.86
C THR A 30 14.16 -26.14 -27.75
N VAL A 31 12.87 -26.03 -27.48
CA VAL A 31 11.80 -26.59 -28.30
C VAL A 31 10.96 -25.46 -28.88
N LYS A 32 10.54 -25.60 -30.15
CA LYS A 32 9.69 -24.63 -30.84
C LYS A 32 8.26 -25.13 -30.93
N SER A 33 7.28 -24.25 -30.69
CA SER A 33 5.87 -24.60 -30.80
C SER A 33 5.47 -24.99 -32.23
N SER A 34 6.15 -24.45 -33.26
CA SER A 34 5.94 -24.81 -34.66
C SER A 34 5.95 -26.32 -34.92
N ASN A 35 6.79 -27.06 -34.19
CA ASN A 35 7.04 -28.48 -34.39
C ASN A 35 6.01 -29.40 -33.70
N TRP A 36 4.98 -28.83 -33.09
CA TRP A 36 4.01 -29.57 -32.30
C TRP A 36 2.59 -29.26 -32.74
N GLU A 37 1.78 -30.29 -32.94
CA GLU A 37 0.34 -30.13 -33.22
C GLU A 37 -0.46 -29.89 -31.92
N SER A 38 -0.13 -30.63 -30.86
CA SER A 38 -0.79 -30.49 -29.56
C SER A 38 -0.02 -29.55 -28.62
N VAL A 39 -0.69 -28.49 -28.17
CA VAL A 39 -0.16 -27.55 -27.17
C VAL A 39 0.07 -28.23 -25.83
N GLU A 40 -0.83 -29.13 -25.42
CA GLU A 40 -0.69 -29.86 -24.16
C GLU A 40 0.53 -30.78 -24.18
N ALA A 41 0.70 -31.56 -25.26
CA ALA A 41 1.84 -32.45 -25.42
C ALA A 41 3.18 -31.67 -25.43
N LEU A 42 3.20 -30.50 -26.07
CA LEU A 42 4.36 -29.60 -26.09
C LEU A 42 4.77 -29.17 -24.68
N PHE A 43 3.83 -28.69 -23.86
CA PHE A 43 4.12 -28.23 -22.51
C PHE A 43 4.53 -29.40 -21.60
N ASN A 44 3.87 -30.55 -21.71
CA ASN A 44 4.24 -31.77 -20.98
C ASN A 44 5.67 -32.21 -21.31
N TYR A 45 6.00 -32.29 -22.60
CA TYR A 45 7.36 -32.61 -23.04
C TYR A 45 8.38 -31.63 -22.48
N CYS A 46 8.12 -30.32 -22.57
CA CYS A 46 9.05 -29.31 -22.06
C CYS A 46 9.26 -29.45 -20.55
N ASN A 47 8.19 -29.66 -19.79
CA ASN A 47 8.24 -29.82 -18.34
C ASN A 47 8.97 -31.10 -17.90
N GLU A 48 8.71 -32.24 -18.55
CA GLU A 48 9.32 -33.54 -18.23
C GLU A 48 10.82 -33.54 -18.52
N ASN A 49 11.26 -32.81 -19.53
CA ASN A 49 12.65 -32.79 -19.99
C ASN A 49 13.44 -31.54 -19.52
N ASP A 50 12.82 -30.63 -18.76
CA ASP A 50 13.37 -29.30 -18.36
C ASP A 50 14.02 -28.53 -19.52
N VAL A 51 13.37 -28.56 -20.69
CA VAL A 51 13.80 -27.85 -21.90
C VAL A 51 13.05 -26.54 -22.08
N ASP A 52 13.75 -25.52 -22.55
CA ASP A 52 13.18 -24.18 -22.68
C ASP A 52 12.26 -24.10 -23.91
N LEU A 53 11.15 -23.36 -23.77
CA LEU A 53 10.11 -23.27 -24.80
C LEU A 53 10.21 -21.95 -25.57
N ILE A 54 10.22 -22.05 -26.90
CA ILE A 54 10.00 -20.93 -27.83
C ILE A 54 8.61 -21.07 -28.44
N ILE A 55 7.73 -20.10 -28.20
CA ILE A 55 6.41 -20.02 -28.84
C ILE A 55 6.54 -19.16 -30.10
N ASP A 56 6.76 -19.79 -31.26
CA ASP A 56 7.04 -19.14 -32.55
C ASP A 56 5.90 -19.24 -33.57
N LYS A 57 4.84 -19.99 -33.26
CA LYS A 57 3.52 -19.88 -33.89
C LYS A 57 2.44 -19.58 -32.86
N ASP A 58 1.36 -18.96 -33.31
CA ASP A 58 0.19 -18.72 -32.46
C ASP A 58 -0.32 -20.06 -31.91
N ILE A 59 -0.55 -20.13 -30.60
CA ILE A 59 -1.08 -21.32 -29.93
C ILE A 59 -2.43 -21.04 -29.29
N TYR A 60 -3.31 -22.04 -29.32
CA TYR A 60 -4.65 -21.96 -28.76
C TYR A 60 -4.75 -22.82 -27.50
N ILE A 61 -5.11 -22.20 -26.39
CA ILE A 61 -5.28 -22.87 -25.10
C ILE A 61 -6.78 -23.02 -24.84
N LYS A 62 -7.23 -24.28 -24.78
CA LYS A 62 -8.62 -24.65 -24.47
C LYS A 62 -8.79 -25.26 -23.08
N ASN A 63 -7.69 -25.74 -22.48
CA ASN A 63 -7.64 -26.31 -21.13
C ASN A 63 -6.51 -25.66 -20.35
N ARG A 64 -6.55 -25.72 -19.02
CA ARG A 64 -5.44 -25.25 -18.18
C ARG A 64 -4.17 -26.01 -18.52
N ILE A 65 -3.08 -25.29 -18.78
CA ILE A 65 -1.75 -25.88 -18.99
C ILE A 65 -0.80 -25.50 -17.87
N TYR A 66 0.11 -26.41 -17.52
CA TYR A 66 1.13 -26.19 -16.50
C TYR A 66 2.47 -25.87 -17.14
N CYS A 67 3.21 -24.92 -16.58
CA CYS A 67 4.54 -24.54 -17.03
C CYS A 67 5.55 -24.52 -15.87
N LYS A 68 6.68 -25.20 -16.07
CA LYS A 68 7.82 -25.25 -15.13
C LYS A 68 9.12 -24.70 -15.71
N VAL A 69 9.12 -24.37 -17.01
CA VAL A 69 10.33 -24.05 -17.79
C VAL A 69 10.40 -22.56 -18.16
N ASN A 70 11.51 -22.14 -18.77
CA ASN A 70 11.57 -20.79 -19.35
C ASN A 70 10.72 -20.73 -20.62
N ILE A 71 10.17 -19.55 -20.91
CA ILE A 71 9.44 -19.30 -22.15
C ILE A 71 10.01 -18.06 -22.83
N LEU A 72 10.22 -18.16 -24.14
CA LEU A 72 10.35 -17.03 -25.04
C LEU A 72 9.16 -17.03 -26.01
N CYS A 73 8.32 -16.00 -25.94
CA CYS A 73 7.18 -15.84 -26.83
C CYS A 73 7.53 -14.88 -27.97
N ILE A 74 7.39 -15.35 -29.21
CA ILE A 74 7.50 -14.54 -30.43
C ILE A 74 6.12 -14.34 -31.04
N ALA A 75 5.24 -15.34 -30.89
CA ALA A 75 3.86 -15.35 -31.35
C ALA A 75 2.86 -15.08 -30.21
N LYS A 76 1.55 -15.19 -30.48
CA LYS A 76 0.50 -15.00 -29.48
C LYS A 76 0.11 -16.32 -28.81
N VAL A 77 -0.32 -16.22 -27.55
CA VAL A 77 -1.09 -17.24 -26.86
C VAL A 77 -2.54 -16.80 -26.83
N ILE A 78 -3.42 -17.57 -27.46
CA ILE A 78 -4.84 -17.26 -27.59
C ILE A 78 -5.62 -18.14 -26.63
N ILE A 79 -6.34 -17.53 -25.69
CA ILE A 79 -7.20 -18.23 -24.74
C ILE A 79 -8.65 -17.90 -25.07
N HIS A 80 -9.47 -18.91 -25.27
CA HIS A 80 -10.90 -18.71 -25.54
C HIS A 80 -11.69 -18.73 -24.23
N SER A 81 -12.35 -17.62 -23.89
CA SER A 81 -13.06 -17.45 -22.62
C SER A 81 -14.15 -18.51 -22.41
N ASN A 82 -14.84 -18.92 -23.48
CA ASN A 82 -15.86 -19.99 -23.45
C ASN A 82 -15.39 -21.32 -22.81
N HIS A 83 -14.08 -21.55 -22.68
CA HIS A 83 -13.54 -22.66 -21.89
C HIS A 83 -13.25 -22.20 -20.45
N LYS A 84 -14.12 -22.58 -19.51
CA LYS A 84 -14.12 -22.09 -18.11
C LYS A 84 -12.79 -22.24 -17.36
N ASP A 85 -11.93 -23.18 -17.75
CA ASP A 85 -10.63 -23.42 -17.09
C ASP A 85 -9.41 -23.18 -18.01
N ALA A 86 -9.57 -22.52 -19.15
CA ALA A 86 -8.44 -22.24 -20.02
C ALA A 86 -7.50 -21.18 -19.43
N GLY A 87 -6.19 -21.48 -19.41
CA GLY A 87 -5.18 -20.58 -18.86
C GLY A 87 -3.82 -21.26 -18.69
N ILE A 88 -2.86 -20.55 -18.10
CA ILE A 88 -1.51 -21.04 -17.83
C ILE A 88 -1.21 -20.94 -16.34
N ASP A 89 -0.77 -22.05 -15.75
CA ASP A 89 -0.27 -22.10 -14.39
C ASP A 89 1.24 -22.30 -14.39
N PHE A 90 1.96 -21.32 -13.86
CA PHE A 90 3.39 -21.44 -13.57
C PHE A 90 3.55 -22.11 -12.21
N VAL A 91 4.14 -23.31 -12.19
CA VAL A 91 4.16 -24.17 -11.00
C VAL A 91 5.59 -24.54 -10.58
N ARG A 92 5.72 -24.90 -9.31
CA ARG A 92 6.95 -25.47 -8.74
C ARG A 92 7.22 -26.85 -9.33
N ASN A 93 8.47 -27.30 -9.21
CA ASN A 93 8.83 -28.67 -9.60
C ASN A 93 8.24 -29.69 -8.62
N LYS A 94 8.23 -29.37 -7.32
CA LYS A 94 7.68 -30.19 -6.24
C LYS A 94 6.55 -29.44 -5.54
N SER A 95 5.46 -30.13 -5.24
CA SER A 95 4.47 -29.66 -4.26
C SER A 95 5.14 -29.60 -2.89
N GLY A 96 4.90 -28.54 -2.11
CA GLY A 96 5.50 -28.40 -0.78
C GLY A 96 5.17 -29.57 0.15
N GLU A 97 6.04 -29.81 1.12
CA GLU A 97 5.94 -30.90 2.09
C GLU A 97 5.36 -30.37 3.40
N LYS A 98 4.30 -30.99 3.92
CA LYS A 98 3.76 -30.63 5.23
C LYS A 98 4.73 -31.05 6.33
N ILE A 99 5.10 -30.12 7.20
CA ILE A 99 5.96 -30.38 8.35
C ILE A 99 5.10 -30.64 9.58
N ASN A 100 5.25 -31.83 10.15
CA ASN A 100 4.66 -32.16 11.46
C ASN A 100 5.57 -31.62 12.56
N TYR A 101 5.36 -30.36 12.92
CA TYR A 101 6.07 -29.74 14.02
C TYR A 101 5.32 -29.96 15.34
N HIS A 102 5.55 -31.12 15.96
CA HIS A 102 5.05 -31.42 17.30
C HIS A 102 6.13 -31.08 18.33
N LYS A 103 6.02 -29.91 18.95
CA LYS A 103 6.75 -29.61 20.20
C LYS A 103 5.76 -29.17 21.27
N ASN A 104 6.13 -29.30 22.53
CA ASN A 104 5.40 -28.76 23.70
C ASN A 104 5.36 -27.21 23.73
N ILE A 105 5.53 -26.54 22.58
CA ILE A 105 5.53 -25.10 22.43
C ILE A 105 4.20 -24.73 21.79
N SER A 106 3.28 -24.14 22.55
CA SER A 106 1.97 -23.74 22.02
C SER A 106 2.07 -22.56 21.05
N LYS A 107 3.04 -21.66 21.24
CA LYS A 107 3.19 -20.45 20.43
C LYS A 107 4.61 -20.25 19.90
N VAL A 108 4.72 -19.90 18.63
CA VAL A 108 5.99 -19.76 17.92
C VAL A 108 6.02 -18.44 17.16
N LYS A 109 7.07 -17.65 17.39
CA LYS A 109 7.45 -16.50 16.55
C LYS A 109 8.64 -16.81 15.64
N LYS A 110 9.37 -17.89 15.91
CA LYS A 110 10.55 -18.30 15.16
C LYS A 110 10.60 -19.81 14.96
N LEU A 111 10.76 -20.26 13.72
CA LEU A 111 11.00 -21.68 13.43
C LEU A 111 12.49 -22.01 13.64
N PRO A 112 12.84 -22.98 14.51
CA PRO A 112 14.24 -23.29 14.82
C PRO A 112 14.92 -24.22 13.79
N PHE A 113 14.27 -24.57 12.70
CA PHE A 113 14.69 -25.64 11.76
C PHE A 113 14.68 -25.21 10.29
N LEU A 114 14.78 -23.91 10.02
CA LEU A 114 14.81 -23.40 8.65
C LEU A 114 16.06 -23.89 7.92
N LYS A 115 15.88 -24.42 6.71
CA LYS A 115 16.96 -24.87 5.82
C LYS A 115 17.29 -23.83 4.76
N LYS A 116 18.57 -23.80 4.35
CA LYS A 116 19.02 -23.04 3.20
C LYS A 116 18.30 -23.42 1.93
N ASN A 117 17.96 -22.43 1.11
CA ASN A 117 17.23 -22.58 -0.14
C ASN A 117 15.82 -23.18 0.02
N HIS A 118 15.24 -23.11 1.21
CA HIS A 118 13.85 -23.50 1.47
C HIS A 118 13.04 -22.29 1.93
N ALA A 119 11.75 -22.32 1.67
CA ALA A 119 10.77 -21.36 2.17
C ALA A 119 9.67 -22.11 2.92
N TYR A 120 9.22 -21.55 4.04
CA TYR A 120 8.24 -22.18 4.92
C TYR A 120 6.99 -21.32 4.93
N PHE A 121 5.90 -21.83 4.39
CA PHE A 121 4.61 -21.17 4.42
C PHE A 121 3.85 -21.60 5.67
N LEU A 122 3.58 -20.64 6.55
CA LEU A 122 2.75 -20.81 7.73
C LEU A 122 1.33 -20.45 7.31
N ASN A 123 0.43 -21.43 7.38
CA ASN A 123 -0.99 -21.26 7.06
C ASN A 123 -1.82 -21.56 8.31
N SER A 124 -2.24 -20.51 9.02
CA SER A 124 -2.92 -20.63 10.31
C SER A 124 -4.43 -20.43 10.18
N SER A 125 -5.21 -21.07 11.05
CA SER A 125 -6.64 -20.76 11.24
C SER A 125 -6.87 -19.62 12.23
N GLU A 126 -5.81 -19.02 12.77
CA GLU A 126 -5.90 -17.82 13.58
C GLU A 126 -6.30 -16.61 12.74
N ILE A 127 -7.27 -15.84 13.24
CA ILE A 127 -7.71 -14.60 12.62
C ILE A 127 -6.54 -13.60 12.68
N LEU A 128 -6.15 -13.12 11.51
CA LEU A 128 -5.30 -11.95 11.34
C LEU A 128 -6.15 -10.68 11.46
N LEU A 129 -7.28 -10.69 10.76
CA LEU A 129 -8.08 -9.51 10.55
C LEU A 129 -9.55 -9.91 10.30
N ASN A 130 -10.50 -9.33 11.05
CA ASN A 130 -11.93 -9.54 10.79
C ASN A 130 -12.36 -8.87 9.48
N ARG A 131 -13.60 -9.03 9.00
CA ARG A 131 -14.09 -8.25 7.84
C ARG A 131 -15.56 -7.91 8.01
N LYS A 132 -15.97 -6.75 7.51
CA LYS A 132 -17.39 -6.40 7.43
C LYS A 132 -18.06 -7.32 6.39
N ASN A 133 -19.14 -8.01 6.79
CA ASN A 133 -19.98 -8.85 5.92
C ASN A 133 -19.24 -9.97 5.16
N ASN A 134 -18.06 -10.40 5.61
CA ASN A 134 -17.24 -11.41 4.92
C ASN A 134 -16.45 -12.27 5.92
N SER A 135 -15.97 -13.44 5.48
CA SER A 135 -15.06 -14.28 6.27
C SER A 135 -13.75 -13.54 6.60
N PRO A 136 -13.20 -13.68 7.81
CA PRO A 136 -11.97 -12.99 8.20
C PRO A 136 -10.78 -13.38 7.32
N TYR A 137 -9.74 -12.54 7.33
CA TYR A 137 -8.42 -12.95 6.88
C TYR A 137 -7.69 -13.66 8.01
N TYR A 138 -7.00 -14.73 7.65
CA TYR A 138 -6.21 -15.55 8.56
C TYR A 138 -4.72 -15.28 8.42
N LYS A 139 -3.96 -15.54 9.49
CA LYS A 139 -2.52 -15.30 9.54
C LYS A 139 -1.79 -16.25 8.61
N ASN A 140 -1.16 -15.71 7.57
CA ASN A 140 -0.34 -16.46 6.63
C ASN A 140 0.97 -15.72 6.35
N GLU A 141 2.10 -16.43 6.32
CA GLU A 141 3.40 -15.82 6.04
C GLU A 141 4.39 -16.83 5.43
N PHE A 142 5.31 -16.35 4.59
CA PHE A 142 6.52 -17.07 4.20
C PHE A 142 7.72 -16.69 5.08
N LEU A 143 8.37 -17.70 5.66
CA LEU A 143 9.64 -17.58 6.38
C LEU A 143 10.79 -18.20 5.57
N LEU A 144 11.97 -17.57 5.65
CA LEU A 144 13.20 -17.99 4.99
C LEU A 144 14.39 -17.94 5.96
N GLU A 145 15.48 -18.62 5.61
CA GLU A 145 16.67 -18.78 6.45
C GLU A 145 17.58 -17.52 6.52
N LYS A 146 17.64 -16.65 5.49
CA LYS A 146 18.61 -15.51 5.40
C LYS A 146 17.97 -14.14 5.67
N GLU A 147 18.64 -13.11 6.18
CA GLU A 147 19.93 -12.88 6.88
C GLU A 147 19.65 -11.67 7.80
N GLU A 148 20.28 -11.60 8.97
CA GLU A 148 20.09 -10.63 10.08
C GLU A 148 18.86 -10.82 11.00
N ASN A 149 17.75 -11.41 10.55
CA ASN A 149 16.62 -11.81 11.41
C ASN A 149 16.12 -13.21 11.06
N ILE A 150 16.88 -14.25 11.44
CA ILE A 150 16.58 -15.66 11.14
C ILE A 150 15.15 -16.01 11.56
N GLY A 151 14.30 -16.29 10.57
CA GLY A 151 13.03 -16.99 10.79
C GLY A 151 12.01 -16.31 11.70
N ASN A 152 12.17 -15.01 11.97
CA ASN A 152 11.20 -14.27 12.75
C ASN A 152 9.98 -14.00 11.88
N SER A 153 8.86 -14.57 12.31
CA SER A 153 7.56 -14.20 11.82
C SER A 153 7.17 -12.81 12.30
N LEU A 154 6.42 -12.10 11.45
CA LEU A 154 5.75 -10.84 11.79
C LEU A 154 4.76 -11.04 12.95
N TYR A 155 4.17 -12.22 13.04
CA TYR A 155 3.17 -12.58 14.05
C TYR A 155 3.65 -13.68 15.00
N GLU A 156 2.99 -13.77 16.15
CA GLU A 156 3.04 -14.98 16.96
C GLU A 156 1.98 -15.96 16.44
N TYR A 157 2.37 -17.23 16.24
CA TYR A 157 1.52 -18.30 15.73
C TYR A 157 1.25 -19.35 16.80
N ASP A 158 0.00 -19.77 16.96
CA ASP A 158 -0.37 -20.99 17.68
C ASP A 158 -0.08 -22.20 16.78
N ILE A 159 0.86 -23.04 17.19
CA ILE A 159 1.31 -24.16 16.36
C ILE A 159 0.21 -25.18 16.12
N ASN A 160 -0.72 -25.34 17.08
CA ASN A 160 -1.81 -26.31 16.96
C ASN A 160 -2.86 -25.87 15.93
N LYS A 161 -2.83 -24.59 15.54
CA LYS A 161 -3.71 -23.99 14.53
C LYS A 161 -2.99 -23.72 13.21
N THR A 162 -1.70 -24.00 13.13
CA THR A 162 -0.83 -23.62 12.01
C THR A 162 -0.34 -24.85 11.24
N ASN A 163 -0.66 -24.90 9.94
CA ASN A 163 -0.02 -25.84 9.02
C ASN A 163 1.26 -25.21 8.49
N ILE A 164 2.41 -25.87 8.70
CA ILE A 164 3.69 -25.47 8.13
C ILE A 164 3.92 -26.29 6.87
N ILE A 165 4.13 -25.62 5.73
CA ILE A 165 4.45 -26.24 4.45
C ILE A 165 5.85 -25.79 4.03
N GLU A 166 6.76 -26.75 3.91
CA GLU A 166 8.12 -26.53 3.43
C GLU A 166 8.16 -26.63 1.90
N TYR A 167 8.68 -25.60 1.25
CA TYR A 167 8.97 -25.58 -0.18
C TYR A 167 10.47 -25.55 -0.39
N GLN A 168 10.98 -26.51 -1.16
CA GLN A 168 12.30 -26.38 -1.77
C GLN A 168 12.21 -25.28 -2.84
N LEU A 169 12.98 -24.20 -2.70
CA LEU A 169 12.92 -23.09 -3.64
C LEU A 169 13.31 -23.56 -5.03
N SER A 170 12.51 -23.13 -6.00
CA SER A 170 12.73 -23.46 -7.41
C SER A 170 13.92 -22.67 -7.97
N ASN A 171 14.65 -23.27 -8.91
CA ASN A 171 15.63 -22.54 -9.72
C ASN A 171 14.95 -21.37 -10.45
N PRO A 172 15.64 -20.22 -10.57
CA PRO A 172 15.09 -19.05 -11.24
C PRO A 172 14.59 -19.37 -12.65
N LYS A 173 13.43 -18.83 -13.01
CA LYS A 173 12.88 -18.93 -14.37
C LYS A 173 12.50 -17.57 -14.91
N LYS A 174 12.61 -17.42 -16.23
CA LYS A 174 12.25 -16.21 -16.96
C LYS A 174 11.23 -16.52 -18.04
N ILE A 175 10.16 -15.74 -18.04
CA ILE A 175 9.09 -15.76 -19.04
C ILE A 175 9.20 -14.45 -19.81
N GLN A 176 9.57 -14.52 -21.09
CA GLN A 176 9.86 -13.35 -21.91
C GLN A 176 8.81 -13.16 -22.99
N ASN A 177 8.31 -11.94 -23.11
CA ASN A 177 7.40 -11.47 -24.16
C ASN A 177 6.07 -12.24 -24.26
N LEU A 178 5.66 -12.95 -23.19
CA LEU A 178 4.41 -13.72 -23.18
C LEU A 178 3.23 -12.81 -23.53
N ASN A 179 2.64 -13.03 -24.71
CA ASN A 179 1.60 -12.18 -25.27
C ASN A 179 0.28 -12.95 -25.34
N VAL A 180 -0.56 -12.73 -24.34
CA VAL A 180 -1.82 -13.44 -24.13
C VAL A 180 -2.98 -12.59 -24.62
N VAL A 181 -3.80 -13.15 -25.50
CA VAL A 181 -5.03 -12.51 -25.99
C VAL A 181 -6.22 -13.39 -25.60
N ILE A 182 -7.14 -12.82 -24.83
CA ILE A 182 -8.38 -13.49 -24.47
C ILE A 182 -9.45 -13.15 -25.51
N ILE A 183 -10.05 -14.17 -26.12
CA ILE A 183 -11.11 -14.03 -27.13
C ILE A 183 -12.37 -14.80 -26.72
N GLY A 184 -13.48 -14.53 -27.39
CA GLY A 184 -14.77 -15.19 -27.12
C GLY A 184 -15.83 -14.23 -26.61
N ASN A 185 -16.97 -14.77 -26.22
CA ASN A 185 -18.19 -14.03 -25.92
C ASN A 185 -18.85 -14.45 -24.59
N GLN A 186 -18.15 -15.21 -23.75
CA GLN A 186 -18.67 -15.59 -22.44
C GLN A 186 -18.93 -14.35 -21.58
N LYS A 187 -20.19 -14.11 -21.21
CA LYS A 187 -20.65 -12.92 -20.49
C LYS A 187 -19.83 -12.62 -19.22
N GLU A 188 -19.46 -13.65 -18.46
CA GLU A 188 -18.57 -13.55 -17.31
C GLU A 188 -17.81 -14.87 -17.09
N ASN A 189 -16.55 -14.81 -16.65
CA ASN A 189 -15.89 -15.96 -16.05
C ASN A 189 -16.49 -16.15 -14.64
N GLU A 190 -17.53 -16.97 -14.53
CA GLU A 190 -18.28 -17.22 -13.29
C GLU A 190 -17.40 -17.66 -12.11
N ASN A 191 -16.28 -18.33 -12.40
CA ASN A 191 -15.43 -18.95 -11.38
C ASN A 191 -14.34 -18.02 -10.81
N ASN A 192 -14.24 -16.78 -11.28
CA ASN A 192 -13.21 -15.80 -10.88
C ASN A 192 -11.76 -16.29 -11.01
N ILE A 193 -11.50 -17.29 -11.86
CA ILE A 193 -10.16 -17.85 -12.02
C ILE A 193 -9.34 -16.96 -12.94
N ALA A 194 -8.10 -16.67 -12.57
CA ALA A 194 -7.20 -15.89 -13.42
C ALA A 194 -6.78 -16.67 -14.67
N TYR A 195 -6.49 -15.95 -15.75
CA TYR A 195 -5.99 -16.55 -16.99
C TYR A 195 -4.53 -16.98 -16.88
N ILE A 196 -3.73 -16.23 -16.13
CA ILE A 196 -2.37 -16.59 -15.77
C ILE A 196 -2.27 -16.69 -14.26
N ARG A 197 -1.87 -17.86 -13.75
CA ARG A 197 -1.60 -18.05 -12.32
C ARG A 197 -0.15 -18.38 -12.10
N ASN A 198 0.44 -17.79 -11.08
CA ASN A 198 1.79 -18.09 -10.65
C ASN A 198 1.78 -18.67 -9.24
N TYR A 199 2.22 -19.91 -9.15
CA TYR A 199 2.51 -20.65 -7.92
C TYR A 199 4.01 -20.94 -7.79
N ARG A 200 4.85 -20.42 -8.69
CA ARG A 200 6.29 -20.70 -8.73
C ARG A 200 7.06 -19.57 -8.05
N ASP A 201 8.06 -19.96 -7.26
CA ASP A 201 9.01 -19.03 -6.66
C ASP A 201 10.13 -18.65 -7.64
N ASN A 202 10.77 -17.49 -7.43
CA ASN A 202 11.93 -17.02 -8.20
C ASN A 202 11.64 -16.91 -9.72
N ILE A 203 10.52 -16.27 -10.07
CA ILE A 203 10.11 -16.11 -11.47
C ILE A 203 10.09 -14.64 -11.89
N ILE A 204 10.59 -14.38 -13.09
CA ILE A 204 10.56 -13.05 -13.71
C ILE A 204 9.73 -13.13 -14.98
N PHE A 205 8.65 -12.35 -15.03
CA PHE A 205 7.89 -12.10 -16.25
C PHE A 205 8.39 -10.80 -16.86
N SER A 206 9.04 -10.86 -18.01
CA SER A 206 9.58 -9.70 -18.73
C SER A 206 8.73 -9.42 -19.96
N ASN A 207 8.12 -8.24 -20.01
CA ASN A 207 7.22 -7.79 -21.08
C ASN A 207 6.00 -8.74 -21.25
N LEU A 208 5.37 -9.10 -20.12
CA LEU A 208 4.10 -9.84 -20.12
C LEU A 208 2.99 -8.95 -20.67
N LYS A 209 2.21 -9.46 -21.62
CA LYS A 209 1.03 -8.76 -22.15
C LYS A 209 -0.19 -9.64 -21.98
N ILE A 210 -1.26 -9.13 -21.35
CA ILE A 210 -2.54 -9.82 -21.23
C ILE A 210 -3.64 -8.85 -21.64
N LYS A 211 -4.32 -9.13 -22.75
CA LYS A 211 -5.40 -8.29 -23.27
C LYS A 211 -6.71 -9.04 -23.29
N ASN A 212 -7.73 -8.45 -22.67
CA ASN A 212 -9.10 -8.89 -22.85
C ASN A 212 -9.67 -8.31 -24.15
N ASN A 213 -9.73 -9.11 -25.21
CA ASN A 213 -10.35 -8.74 -26.49
C ASN A 213 -11.80 -9.27 -26.60
N THR A 214 -12.43 -9.62 -25.49
CA THR A 214 -13.84 -9.98 -25.45
C THR A 214 -14.71 -8.74 -25.26
N THR A 215 -16.01 -8.85 -25.52
CA THR A 215 -17.00 -7.82 -25.15
C THR A 215 -17.43 -7.92 -23.68
N SER A 216 -16.79 -8.78 -22.90
CA SER A 216 -17.25 -9.22 -21.58
C SER A 216 -16.33 -8.72 -20.47
N ASN A 217 -16.92 -8.49 -19.29
CA ASN A 217 -16.18 -8.04 -18.11
C ASN A 217 -15.56 -9.25 -17.41
N LEU A 218 -14.28 -9.50 -17.68
CA LEU A 218 -13.54 -10.62 -17.10
C LEU A 218 -13.00 -10.30 -15.71
N SER A 219 -12.78 -11.37 -14.92
CA SER A 219 -12.38 -11.30 -13.52
C SER A 219 -10.89 -10.96 -13.38
N VAL A 220 -9.98 -11.94 -13.39
CA VAL A 220 -8.56 -11.70 -13.08
C VAL A 220 -7.66 -11.99 -14.27
N ALA A 221 -6.73 -11.09 -14.59
CA ALA A 221 -5.75 -11.33 -15.65
C ALA A 221 -4.60 -12.22 -15.15
N PHE A 222 -3.93 -11.75 -14.10
CA PHE A 222 -2.76 -12.38 -13.49
C PHE A 222 -2.96 -12.56 -11.99
N GLU A 223 -2.81 -13.78 -11.50
CA GLU A 223 -2.86 -14.09 -10.07
C GLU A 223 -1.51 -14.64 -9.59
N ASN A 224 -0.91 -13.99 -8.61
CA ASN A 224 0.26 -14.44 -7.89
C ASN A 224 -0.18 -15.05 -6.56
N LEU A 225 -0.02 -16.37 -6.37
CA LEU A 225 -0.62 -17.07 -5.24
C LEU A 225 0.37 -18.00 -4.55
N ILE A 226 0.49 -17.88 -3.22
CA ILE A 226 1.29 -18.76 -2.35
C ILE A 226 2.69 -18.98 -2.94
N ASN A 227 3.46 -17.89 -3.05
CA ASN A 227 4.81 -17.93 -3.58
C ASN A 227 5.73 -16.83 -3.04
N TYR A 228 7.01 -16.97 -3.40
CA TYR A 228 8.10 -16.12 -2.98
C TYR A 228 8.88 -15.60 -4.20
N ASN A 229 9.22 -14.31 -4.18
CA ASN A 229 10.14 -13.68 -5.14
C ASN A 229 9.66 -13.76 -6.59
N THR A 230 8.62 -12.99 -6.90
CA THR A 230 8.04 -12.86 -8.24
C THR A 230 8.20 -11.42 -8.73
N ILE A 231 8.67 -11.25 -9.98
CA ILE A 231 8.89 -9.93 -10.58
C ILE A 231 8.13 -9.83 -11.91
N LEU A 232 7.31 -8.79 -12.06
CA LEU A 232 6.72 -8.36 -13.32
C LEU A 232 7.49 -7.13 -13.84
N GLU A 233 8.32 -7.34 -14.86
CA GLU A 233 9.08 -6.31 -15.56
C GLU A 233 8.32 -5.81 -16.79
N SER A 234 7.84 -4.57 -16.73
CA SER A 234 7.07 -3.90 -17.78
C SER A 234 5.84 -4.69 -18.26
N PRO A 235 4.94 -5.15 -17.36
CA PRO A 235 3.71 -5.81 -17.78
C PRO A 235 2.74 -4.82 -18.46
N ILE A 236 1.99 -5.28 -19.45
CA ILE A 236 0.85 -4.58 -20.05
C ILE A 236 -0.41 -5.43 -19.86
N ILE A 237 -1.33 -4.98 -19.02
CA ILE A 237 -2.56 -5.72 -18.71
C ILE A 237 -3.76 -4.82 -18.93
N ASP A 238 -4.74 -5.26 -19.72
CA ASP A 238 -5.87 -4.41 -20.11
C ASP A 238 -7.22 -5.16 -20.16
N GLY A 239 -8.25 -4.55 -19.57
CA GLY A 239 -9.65 -4.87 -19.85
C GLY A 239 -10.38 -5.79 -18.85
N PHE A 240 -9.94 -5.86 -17.59
CA PHE A 240 -10.52 -6.76 -16.57
C PHE A 240 -11.45 -6.03 -15.61
N LYS A 241 -12.72 -5.84 -16.00
CA LYS A 241 -13.70 -4.95 -15.31
C LYS A 241 -14.84 -5.66 -14.57
N LYS A 242 -14.74 -6.96 -14.28
CA LYS A 242 -15.83 -7.66 -13.58
C LYS A 242 -16.14 -7.00 -12.22
N GLU A 243 -17.41 -6.76 -11.94
CA GLU A 243 -17.79 -6.21 -10.64
C GLU A 243 -17.37 -7.15 -9.50
N GLY A 244 -16.83 -6.57 -8.44
CA GLY A 244 -16.29 -7.30 -7.29
C GLY A 244 -15.01 -8.13 -7.52
N SER A 245 -14.51 -8.30 -8.75
CA SER A 245 -13.33 -9.16 -9.01
C SER A 245 -12.49 -8.83 -10.26
N GLY A 246 -12.75 -7.70 -10.92
CA GLY A 246 -12.07 -7.24 -12.12
C GLY A 246 -10.63 -6.76 -11.86
N TYR A 247 -9.69 -7.67 -11.74
CA TYR A 247 -8.32 -7.38 -11.32
C TYR A 247 -7.32 -7.55 -12.46
N GLY A 248 -6.47 -6.54 -12.65
CA GLY A 248 -5.29 -6.70 -13.50
C GLY A 248 -4.31 -7.69 -12.88
N VAL A 249 -3.86 -7.38 -11.67
CA VAL A 249 -3.01 -8.25 -10.85
C VAL A 249 -3.68 -8.52 -9.52
N ALA A 250 -3.83 -9.79 -9.17
CA ALA A 250 -4.21 -10.25 -7.85
C ALA A 250 -3.02 -10.91 -7.15
N ASN A 251 -2.61 -10.44 -5.97
CA ASN A 251 -1.44 -10.94 -5.25
C ASN A 251 -1.80 -11.45 -3.85
N TYR A 252 -1.74 -12.76 -3.64
CA TYR A 252 -2.31 -13.41 -2.47
C TYR A 252 -1.32 -14.32 -1.75
N SER A 253 -1.21 -14.14 -0.42
CA SER A 253 -0.38 -14.98 0.45
C SER A 253 1.05 -15.12 -0.07
N SER A 254 1.72 -14.01 -0.40
CA SER A 254 3.02 -14.01 -1.08
C SER A 254 4.04 -13.12 -0.37
N LYS A 255 5.31 -13.34 -0.67
CA LYS A 255 6.41 -12.52 -0.14
C LYS A 255 7.39 -12.12 -1.24
N LYS A 256 7.85 -10.86 -1.23
CA LYS A 256 8.72 -10.28 -2.27
C LYS A 256 8.07 -10.31 -3.66
N PHE A 257 6.98 -9.58 -3.82
CA PHE A 257 6.36 -9.37 -5.13
C PHE A 257 6.73 -7.99 -5.67
N THR A 258 7.20 -7.92 -6.91
CA THR A 258 7.61 -6.66 -7.54
C THR A 258 6.92 -6.42 -8.88
N ILE A 259 6.44 -5.21 -9.12
CA ILE A 259 6.04 -4.71 -10.43
C ILE A 259 6.92 -3.50 -10.77
N ASN A 260 7.61 -3.54 -11.90
CA ASN A 260 8.44 -2.44 -12.41
C ASN A 260 7.89 -1.96 -13.75
N ASN A 261 7.65 -0.65 -13.88
CA ASN A 261 7.23 0.01 -15.12
C ASN A 261 5.96 -0.61 -15.77
N GLY A 262 4.98 -1.02 -14.97
CA GLY A 262 3.75 -1.64 -15.49
C GLY A 262 2.77 -0.65 -16.12
N GLU A 263 2.01 -1.10 -17.11
CA GLU A 263 0.85 -0.41 -17.66
C GLU A 263 -0.37 -1.31 -17.47
N ILE A 264 -1.14 -1.05 -16.41
CA ILE A 264 -2.30 -1.85 -16.05
C ILE A 264 -3.53 -0.95 -16.11
N THR A 265 -4.39 -1.20 -17.09
CA THR A 265 -5.45 -0.27 -17.47
C THR A 265 -6.78 -0.98 -17.63
N ASN A 266 -7.87 -0.20 -17.58
CA ASN A 266 -9.20 -0.71 -17.82
C ASN A 266 -9.55 -1.90 -16.92
N CYS A 267 -9.15 -1.85 -15.65
CA CYS A 267 -9.49 -2.83 -14.63
C CYS A 267 -10.38 -2.19 -13.55
N ARG A 268 -11.12 -3.00 -12.78
CA ARG A 268 -11.77 -2.51 -11.54
C ARG A 268 -10.73 -2.20 -10.47
N HIS A 269 -9.71 -3.02 -10.30
CA HIS A 269 -8.48 -2.60 -9.59
C HIS A 269 -7.30 -3.07 -10.41
N SER A 270 -6.33 -2.18 -10.67
CA SER A 270 -5.13 -2.58 -11.40
C SER A 270 -4.28 -3.56 -10.60
N TYR A 271 -4.19 -3.33 -9.29
CA TYR A 271 -3.60 -4.25 -8.33
C TYR A 271 -4.56 -4.45 -7.17
N THR A 272 -4.77 -5.72 -6.80
CA THR A 272 -5.35 -6.11 -5.52
C THR A 272 -4.42 -7.06 -4.78
N GLY A 273 -4.41 -7.02 -3.45
CA GLY A 273 -3.69 -8.00 -2.64
C GLY A 273 -4.38 -8.40 -1.35
N ARG A 274 -3.90 -9.51 -0.76
CA ARG A 274 -4.20 -9.92 0.62
C ARG A 274 -3.11 -10.83 1.16
N ASN A 275 -2.77 -10.68 2.44
CA ASN A 275 -1.69 -11.43 3.11
C ASN A 275 -0.36 -11.33 2.34
N THR A 276 0.01 -10.11 1.94
CA THR A 276 1.22 -9.86 1.15
C THR A 276 2.33 -9.28 2.03
N ILE A 277 3.59 -9.63 1.76
CA ILE A 277 4.73 -9.15 2.53
C ILE A 277 5.83 -8.69 1.58
N ASP A 278 6.46 -7.55 1.86
CA ASP A 278 7.55 -6.98 1.06
C ASP A 278 7.13 -6.76 -0.41
N VAL A 279 6.01 -6.07 -0.64
CA VAL A 279 5.52 -5.73 -1.99
C VAL A 279 6.14 -4.44 -2.47
N THR A 280 6.56 -4.39 -3.73
CA THR A 280 7.16 -3.20 -4.34
C THR A 280 6.56 -2.93 -5.71
N ILE A 281 6.00 -1.73 -5.91
CA ILE A 281 5.50 -1.26 -7.21
C ILE A 281 6.26 0.01 -7.58
N LYS A 282 7.02 -0.04 -8.68
CA LYS A 282 7.85 1.08 -9.15
C LYS A 282 7.44 1.55 -10.54
N ASN A 283 7.28 2.87 -10.68
CA ASN A 283 6.91 3.55 -11.91
C ASN A 283 5.64 2.96 -12.55
N GLY A 284 5.35 3.36 -13.79
CA GLY A 284 4.22 2.81 -14.54
C GLY A 284 2.90 3.56 -14.33
N PHE A 285 1.85 3.04 -14.96
CA PHE A 285 0.51 3.62 -15.00
C PHE A 285 -0.54 2.57 -14.60
N PHE A 286 -1.40 2.92 -13.64
CA PHE A 286 -2.42 2.04 -13.09
C PHE A 286 -3.79 2.75 -13.08
N SER A 287 -4.82 2.12 -13.65
CA SER A 287 -6.20 2.61 -13.54
C SER A 287 -6.90 2.07 -12.29
N ASP A 288 -7.80 2.84 -11.70
CA ASP A 288 -8.66 2.36 -10.60
C ASP A 288 -7.91 1.86 -9.35
N GLY A 289 -6.81 2.56 -9.05
CA GLY A 289 -6.08 2.49 -7.79
C GLY A 289 -5.25 1.22 -7.57
N ILE A 290 -4.55 1.24 -6.44
CA ILE A 290 -3.82 0.10 -5.85
C ILE A 290 -4.50 -0.21 -4.52
N ASP A 291 -4.98 -1.43 -4.38
CA ASP A 291 -5.73 -1.91 -3.23
C ASP A 291 -5.03 -3.11 -2.58
N ASP A 292 -4.75 -3.09 -1.29
CA ASP A 292 -4.30 -4.29 -0.57
C ASP A 292 -5.06 -4.45 0.75
N HIS A 293 -5.77 -5.57 0.85
CA HIS A 293 -6.64 -5.88 1.98
C HIS A 293 -5.86 -6.33 3.22
N TRP A 294 -4.59 -6.71 3.05
CA TRP A 294 -3.64 -6.83 4.14
C TRP A 294 -2.22 -6.97 3.59
N THR A 295 -1.35 -6.02 3.93
CA THR A 295 0.06 -6.04 3.54
C THR A 295 1.01 -5.60 4.65
N ASP A 296 2.21 -6.15 4.67
CA ASP A 296 3.30 -5.70 5.51
C ASP A 296 4.51 -5.31 4.66
N ASN A 297 5.05 -4.10 4.90
CA ASN A 297 6.17 -3.53 4.15
C ASN A 297 5.84 -3.33 2.66
N PHE A 298 4.88 -2.45 2.37
CA PHE A 298 4.51 -2.11 0.99
C PHE A 298 5.20 -0.82 0.54
N LEU A 299 5.89 -0.89 -0.60
CA LEU A 299 6.53 0.25 -1.25
C LEU A 299 5.85 0.56 -2.59
N VAL A 300 5.41 1.80 -2.74
CA VAL A 300 5.05 2.42 -4.02
C VAL A 300 6.07 3.52 -4.32
N ASP A 301 6.67 3.51 -5.51
CA ASP A 301 7.69 4.51 -5.89
C ASP A 301 7.48 5.00 -7.33
N GLY A 302 7.23 6.30 -7.53
CA GLY A 302 7.16 6.91 -8.85
C GLY A 302 5.97 6.51 -9.73
N VAL A 303 4.94 5.86 -9.18
CA VAL A 303 3.79 5.38 -9.96
C VAL A 303 2.85 6.50 -10.38
N THR A 304 2.18 6.34 -11.52
CA THR A 304 1.04 7.17 -11.91
C THR A 304 -0.27 6.39 -11.75
N ILE A 305 -1.24 6.96 -11.02
CA ILE A 305 -2.58 6.40 -10.83
C ILE A 305 -3.61 7.29 -11.51
N ASN A 306 -4.57 6.69 -12.22
CA ASN A 306 -5.79 7.34 -12.66
C ASN A 306 -7.00 6.64 -12.03
N ALA A 307 -7.46 7.16 -10.89
CA ALA A 307 -8.58 6.56 -10.16
C ALA A 307 -9.93 7.16 -10.64
N PRO A 308 -11.01 6.37 -10.59
CA PRO A 308 -12.34 6.84 -10.96
C PRO A 308 -12.85 7.88 -9.95
N GLU A 309 -13.98 8.49 -10.33
CA GLU A 309 -14.61 9.54 -9.55
C GLU A 309 -14.96 9.09 -8.13
N GLY A 310 -14.51 9.87 -7.15
CA GLY A 310 -14.82 9.62 -5.74
C GLY A 310 -13.98 8.53 -5.06
N ALA A 311 -13.18 7.77 -5.82
CA ALA A 311 -12.38 6.67 -5.29
C ALA A 311 -11.10 7.13 -4.58
N ALA A 312 -10.48 6.20 -3.86
CA ALA A 312 -9.14 6.35 -3.31
C ALA A 312 -8.09 5.78 -4.27
N ALA A 313 -7.00 6.51 -4.50
CA ALA A 313 -5.90 6.08 -5.37
C ALA A 313 -5.10 4.91 -4.75
N PHE A 314 -4.94 4.95 -3.43
CA PHE A 314 -4.31 3.90 -2.64
C PHE A 314 -5.22 3.51 -1.49
N GLN A 315 -5.40 2.21 -1.26
CA GLN A 315 -6.23 1.68 -0.19
C GLN A 315 -5.50 0.52 0.48
N PHE A 316 -5.24 0.65 1.77
CA PHE A 316 -4.42 -0.34 2.47
C PHE A 316 -4.99 -0.73 3.83
N SER A 317 -4.72 -1.98 4.19
CA SER A 317 -4.69 -2.47 5.56
C SER A 317 -3.35 -3.19 5.81
N GLY A 318 -2.94 -3.30 7.08
CA GLY A 318 -1.70 -3.97 7.49
C GLY A 318 -0.70 -2.99 8.09
N ASN A 319 0.61 -3.12 7.81
CA ASN A 319 1.63 -2.26 8.43
C ASN A 319 2.73 -1.81 7.45
N ASN A 320 3.39 -0.70 7.80
CA ASN A 320 4.60 -0.20 7.13
C ASN A 320 4.39 0.08 5.63
N ILE A 321 3.72 1.19 5.32
CA ILE A 321 3.42 1.59 3.94
C ILE A 321 4.24 2.82 3.56
N LYS A 322 4.94 2.76 2.43
CA LYS A 322 5.68 3.88 1.88
C LYS A 322 5.22 4.19 0.47
N ILE A 323 4.78 5.43 0.25
CA ILE A 323 4.34 5.94 -1.05
C ILE A 323 5.23 7.13 -1.41
N ASN A 324 6.17 6.92 -2.32
CA ASN A 324 7.22 7.86 -2.69
C ASN A 324 7.03 8.40 -4.10
N LYS A 325 7.02 9.73 -4.25
CA LYS A 325 6.84 10.46 -5.52
C LYS A 325 5.69 9.96 -6.42
N PRO A 326 4.52 9.60 -5.86
CA PRO A 326 3.38 9.16 -6.65
C PRO A 326 2.77 10.32 -7.43
N LYS A 327 2.15 10.02 -8.58
CA LYS A 327 1.33 10.97 -9.35
C LYS A 327 -0.09 10.45 -9.47
N VAL A 328 -1.05 11.10 -8.83
CA VAL A 328 -2.47 10.76 -8.94
C VAL A 328 -3.15 11.79 -9.83
N LEU A 329 -3.88 11.30 -10.83
CA LEU A 329 -4.60 12.09 -11.83
C LEU A 329 -6.09 11.72 -11.84
N GLY A 330 -6.89 12.59 -12.46
CA GLY A 330 -8.28 12.30 -12.79
C GLY A 330 -9.25 12.80 -11.73
N LYS A 331 -10.07 11.89 -11.19
CA LYS A 331 -11.22 12.24 -10.33
C LYS A 331 -11.16 11.59 -8.95
N ALA A 332 -9.99 11.14 -8.51
CA ALA A 332 -9.83 10.57 -7.18
C ALA A 332 -10.17 11.63 -6.11
N ARG A 333 -10.86 11.20 -5.06
CA ARG A 333 -11.19 12.04 -3.89
C ARG A 333 -10.19 11.87 -2.76
N ILE A 334 -9.65 10.67 -2.64
CA ILE A 334 -8.76 10.28 -1.56
C ILE A 334 -7.44 9.84 -2.18
N PHE A 335 -6.33 10.35 -1.67
CA PHE A 335 -5.01 9.92 -2.07
C PHE A 335 -4.71 8.56 -1.43
N LEU A 336 -4.64 8.48 -0.10
CA LEU A 336 -4.50 7.24 0.67
C LEU A 336 -5.68 7.05 1.63
N GLY A 337 -6.41 5.95 1.47
CA GLY A 337 -7.53 5.54 2.30
C GLY A 337 -7.22 4.37 3.22
N VAL A 338 -7.59 4.47 4.50
CA VAL A 338 -7.74 3.30 5.38
C VAL A 338 -9.07 2.64 5.06
N ARG A 339 -9.04 1.34 4.75
CA ARG A 339 -10.24 0.59 4.33
C ARG A 339 -11.29 0.54 5.44
N GLU A 340 -12.55 0.77 5.10
CA GLU A 340 -13.66 0.64 6.07
C GLU A 340 -13.93 -0.83 6.45
N ASP A 341 -13.92 -1.75 5.50
CA ASP A 341 -14.21 -3.16 5.76
C ASP A 341 -13.11 -3.84 6.57
N THR A 342 -11.90 -3.28 6.50
CA THR A 342 -10.71 -3.71 7.22
C THR A 342 -9.92 -2.54 7.84
N PRO A 343 -10.46 -1.87 8.88
CA PRO A 343 -9.96 -0.59 9.37
C PRO A 343 -8.75 -0.75 10.30
N TYR A 344 -7.68 -1.30 9.74
CA TYR A 344 -6.40 -1.55 10.40
C TYR A 344 -5.26 -1.11 9.50
N LEU A 345 -4.59 -0.01 9.85
CA LEU A 345 -3.35 0.40 9.23
C LEU A 345 -2.36 0.80 10.33
N GLY A 346 -1.33 0.00 10.59
CA GLY A 346 -0.37 0.18 11.69
C GLY A 346 1.06 0.47 11.21
N GLY A 347 2.00 0.54 12.15
CA GLY A 347 3.41 0.81 11.84
C GLY A 347 3.64 2.21 11.28
N LYS A 348 4.65 2.35 10.41
CA LYS A 348 5.00 3.64 9.79
C LYS A 348 4.33 3.78 8.42
N VAL A 349 3.59 4.86 8.22
CA VAL A 349 3.05 5.26 6.91
C VAL A 349 3.75 6.52 6.44
N GLU A 350 4.35 6.49 5.27
CA GLU A 350 5.10 7.59 4.67
C GLU A 350 4.47 7.99 3.32
N ILE A 351 4.04 9.24 3.18
CA ILE A 351 3.57 9.85 1.93
C ILE A 351 4.56 10.96 1.56
N ILE A 352 5.44 10.68 0.59
CA ILE A 352 6.59 11.53 0.28
C ILE A 352 6.44 12.11 -1.12
N GLU A 353 6.46 13.43 -1.21
CA GLU A 353 6.38 14.22 -2.44
C GLU A 353 5.23 13.80 -3.37
N PRO A 354 3.99 13.58 -2.87
CA PRO A 354 2.88 13.20 -3.73
C PRO A 354 2.50 14.35 -4.66
N LYS A 355 2.17 14.03 -5.92
CA LYS A 355 1.50 14.93 -6.85
C LYS A 355 0.05 14.48 -6.99
N PHE A 356 -0.87 15.18 -6.34
CA PHE A 356 -2.29 14.87 -6.39
C PHE A 356 -3.03 15.91 -7.23
N THR A 357 -3.45 15.53 -8.44
CA THR A 357 -4.24 16.37 -9.35
C THR A 357 -5.62 15.78 -9.51
N THR A 358 -6.65 16.50 -9.07
CA THR A 358 -8.03 16.05 -9.16
C THR A 358 -8.95 17.15 -9.67
N THR A 359 -9.89 16.79 -10.53
CA THR A 359 -10.87 17.73 -11.12
C THR A 359 -12.21 17.70 -10.40
N ILE A 360 -12.32 17.03 -9.25
CA ILE A 360 -13.56 17.02 -8.47
C ILE A 360 -13.71 18.31 -7.66
N ASN A 361 -14.94 18.76 -7.48
CA ASN A 361 -15.26 19.96 -6.70
C ASN A 361 -15.63 19.66 -5.24
N SER A 362 -15.71 18.38 -4.86
CA SER A 362 -15.97 17.94 -3.49
C SER A 362 -14.70 17.92 -2.64
N ASP A 363 -14.86 17.79 -1.33
CA ASP A 363 -13.76 17.68 -0.36
C ASP A 363 -12.77 16.58 -0.75
N ILE A 364 -11.47 16.89 -0.72
CA ILE A 364 -10.38 15.94 -1.02
C ILE A 364 -9.52 15.64 0.21
N TYR A 365 -8.92 14.45 0.24
CA TYR A 365 -8.16 13.95 1.39
C TYR A 365 -6.83 13.35 0.95
N ILE A 366 -5.71 13.77 1.55
CA ILE A 366 -4.43 13.07 1.35
C ILE A 366 -4.39 11.78 2.18
N PHE A 367 -4.87 11.85 3.42
CA PHE A 367 -5.02 10.69 4.31
C PHE A 367 -6.37 10.74 5.03
N SER A 368 -7.18 9.70 4.89
CA SER A 368 -8.45 9.51 5.62
C SER A 368 -8.86 8.03 5.62
N PHE A 369 -10.00 7.70 6.23
CA PHE A 369 -10.72 6.47 5.86
C PHE A 369 -11.27 6.58 4.44
N THR A 370 -11.47 5.45 3.75
CA THR A 370 -12.08 5.39 2.41
C THR A 370 -13.49 5.98 2.39
N THR A 371 -14.16 5.95 3.53
CA THR A 371 -15.40 6.66 3.82
C THR A 371 -15.11 7.62 4.99
N PRO A 372 -14.79 8.90 4.73
CA PRO A 372 -14.23 9.81 5.74
C PRO A 372 -15.07 9.97 7.01
N ASN A 373 -16.40 9.86 6.90
CA ASN A 373 -17.34 10.04 8.01
C ASN A 373 -18.01 8.72 8.44
N THR A 374 -17.33 7.59 8.29
CA THR A 374 -17.90 6.30 8.70
C THR A 374 -18.26 6.28 10.18
N ASN A 375 -19.48 5.83 10.47
CA ASN A 375 -19.89 5.56 11.83
C ASN A 375 -19.45 4.15 12.26
N PHE A 376 -18.42 4.08 13.09
CA PHE A 376 -17.88 2.82 13.60
C PHE A 376 -18.62 2.24 14.83
N LYS A 377 -19.64 2.91 15.37
CA LYS A 377 -20.32 2.51 16.62
C LYS A 377 -20.73 1.04 16.66
N ASN A 378 -21.33 0.57 15.56
CA ASN A 378 -21.81 -0.81 15.42
C ASN A 378 -20.88 -1.69 14.56
N HIS A 379 -19.64 -1.26 14.34
CA HIS A 379 -18.71 -2.00 13.48
C HIS A 379 -18.31 -3.34 14.14
N HIS A 380 -18.23 -4.43 13.37
CA HIS A 380 -17.92 -5.77 13.92
C HIS A 380 -16.50 -5.89 14.48
N TYR A 381 -15.62 -4.95 14.14
CA TYR A 381 -14.27 -4.94 14.67
C TYR A 381 -14.22 -4.55 16.14
N PRO A 382 -13.41 -5.24 16.97
CA PRO A 382 -13.26 -4.88 18.37
C PRO A 382 -12.48 -3.57 18.54
N THR A 383 -11.49 -3.32 17.68
CA THR A 383 -10.63 -2.13 17.76
C THR A 383 -10.22 -1.68 16.35
N ILE A 384 -10.35 -0.38 16.10
CA ILE A 384 -9.87 0.29 14.87
C ILE A 384 -8.39 0.65 15.06
N LYS A 385 -7.58 0.57 14.01
CA LYS A 385 -6.15 0.94 14.11
C LYS A 385 -5.74 1.96 13.06
N LEU A 386 -5.17 3.06 13.54
CA LEU A 386 -4.46 4.07 12.77
C LEU A 386 -2.93 3.85 12.86
N PRO A 387 -2.14 4.43 11.93
CA PRO A 387 -0.70 4.22 11.87
C PRO A 387 -0.01 4.64 13.16
N ASP A 388 0.99 3.89 13.63
CA ASP A 388 1.81 4.32 14.77
C ASP A 388 2.55 5.62 14.44
N THR A 389 2.99 5.78 13.19
CA THR A 389 3.56 7.03 12.69
C THR A 389 3.03 7.33 11.29
N LEU A 390 2.53 8.55 11.07
CA LEU A 390 2.17 9.07 9.75
C LEU A 390 3.11 10.23 9.39
N GLU A 391 3.84 10.11 8.29
CA GLU A 391 4.68 11.16 7.72
C GLU A 391 4.11 11.66 6.40
N ILE A 392 3.86 12.97 6.28
CA ILE A 392 3.49 13.64 5.02
C ILE A 392 4.56 14.69 4.69
N ILE A 393 5.23 14.51 3.55
CA ILE A 393 6.38 15.32 3.15
C ILE A 393 6.14 15.97 1.80
N SER A 394 6.25 17.31 1.77
CA SER A 394 6.23 18.14 0.55
C SER A 394 5.16 17.81 -0.51
N PRO A 395 3.86 17.75 -0.18
CA PRO A 395 2.81 17.45 -1.15
C PRO A 395 2.61 18.58 -2.18
N VAL A 396 2.29 18.18 -3.42
CA VAL A 396 1.83 19.06 -4.50
C VAL A 396 0.40 18.70 -4.83
N ILE A 397 -0.53 19.65 -4.69
CA ILE A 397 -1.97 19.45 -4.84
C ILE A 397 -2.49 20.41 -5.90
N ASN A 398 -3.13 19.89 -6.94
CA ASN A 398 -3.87 20.66 -7.93
C ASN A 398 -5.34 20.24 -7.86
N THR A 399 -6.24 21.15 -7.50
CA THR A 399 -7.63 20.79 -7.19
C THR A 399 -8.59 21.95 -7.36
N ASN A 400 -9.89 21.67 -7.51
CA ASN A 400 -10.96 22.67 -7.43
C ASN A 400 -11.85 22.48 -6.18
N ALA A 401 -11.45 21.60 -5.28
CA ALA A 401 -12.19 21.25 -4.08
C ALA A 401 -12.46 22.47 -3.17
N SER A 402 -13.64 22.53 -2.57
CA SER A 402 -13.96 23.49 -1.51
C SER A 402 -13.14 23.27 -0.24
N LYS A 403 -12.83 22.01 0.10
CA LYS A 403 -12.03 21.66 1.27
C LYS A 403 -10.92 20.68 0.93
N ILE A 404 -9.75 20.93 1.49
CA ILE A 404 -8.54 20.15 1.28
C ILE A 404 -8.03 19.68 2.64
N PHE A 405 -7.98 18.37 2.86
CA PHE A 405 -7.48 17.80 4.10
C PHE A 405 -6.18 17.03 3.83
N LEU A 406 -5.09 17.36 4.52
CA LEU A 406 -3.90 16.50 4.46
C LEU A 406 -4.07 15.28 5.36
N VAL A 407 -4.58 15.47 6.57
CA VAL A 407 -5.01 14.39 7.47
C VAL A 407 -6.42 14.71 7.97
N TYR A 408 -7.34 13.77 7.77
CA TYR A 408 -8.70 13.85 8.29
C TYR A 408 -9.05 12.62 9.11
N GLN A 409 -9.39 12.85 10.38
CA GLN A 409 -9.92 11.86 11.30
C GLN A 409 -11.23 12.39 11.89
N SER A 410 -12.36 11.84 11.45
CA SER A 410 -13.66 12.08 12.10
C SER A 410 -13.70 11.46 13.49
N GLU A 411 -14.77 11.75 14.25
CA GLU A 411 -15.00 11.08 15.54
C GLU A 411 -15.12 9.57 15.34
N ILE A 412 -14.36 8.79 16.11
CA ILE A 412 -14.43 7.33 16.13
C ILE A 412 -15.10 6.90 17.43
N VAL A 413 -16.40 6.56 17.34
CA VAL A 413 -17.21 6.09 18.47
C VAL A 413 -17.03 4.57 18.66
N LYS A 414 -15.78 4.12 18.72
CA LYS A 414 -15.37 2.72 18.92
C LYS A 414 -13.93 2.68 19.37
N ASN A 415 -13.57 1.77 20.27
CA ASN A 415 -12.18 1.57 20.71
C ASN A 415 -11.21 1.62 19.53
N TYR A 416 -10.20 2.47 19.64
CA TYR A 416 -9.21 2.63 18.58
C TYR A 416 -7.82 2.98 19.12
N THR A 417 -6.81 2.49 18.40
CA THR A 417 -5.45 2.99 18.53
C THR A 417 -5.26 4.13 17.53
N THR A 418 -4.85 5.28 18.05
CA THR A 418 -4.59 6.49 17.27
C THR A 418 -3.12 6.56 16.83
N PHE A 419 -2.78 7.61 16.08
CA PHE A 419 -1.40 7.94 15.76
C PHE A 419 -0.57 8.16 17.01
N ASN A 420 0.56 7.47 17.17
CA ASN A 420 1.55 7.88 18.19
C ASN A 420 2.25 9.16 17.73
N ASN A 421 2.60 9.22 16.44
CA ASN A 421 3.25 10.38 15.82
C ASN A 421 2.57 10.76 14.50
N ILE A 422 2.27 12.05 14.33
CA ILE A 422 1.96 12.66 13.04
C ILE A 422 3.07 13.65 12.74
N ILE A 423 3.70 13.53 11.57
CA ILE A 423 4.87 14.32 11.20
C ILE A 423 4.61 15.00 9.85
N PHE A 424 4.75 16.32 9.82
CA PHE A 424 4.64 17.14 8.62
C PHE A 424 5.98 17.83 8.33
N LYS A 425 6.49 17.69 7.10
CA LYS A 425 7.79 18.24 6.70
C LYS A 425 7.78 18.84 5.27
N GLY A 426 8.57 19.88 5.08
CA GLY A 426 8.87 20.44 3.75
C GLY A 426 7.78 21.33 3.14
N ASN A 427 7.94 21.73 1.88
CA ASN A 427 7.08 22.75 1.28
C ASN A 427 5.85 22.14 0.61
N ILE A 428 4.69 22.70 0.90
CA ILE A 428 3.40 22.34 0.29
C ILE A 428 3.13 23.31 -0.85
N PHE A 429 2.78 22.75 -2.00
CA PHE A 429 2.31 23.53 -3.13
C PHE A 429 0.85 23.17 -3.40
N VAL A 430 -0.03 24.16 -3.28
CA VAL A 430 -1.44 23.99 -3.63
C VAL A 430 -1.81 24.97 -4.71
N ASN A 431 -2.27 24.45 -5.84
CA ASN A 431 -2.86 25.22 -6.91
C ASN A 431 -4.36 24.92 -6.93
N SER A 432 -5.17 25.87 -6.44
CA SER A 432 -6.62 25.76 -6.47
C SER A 432 -7.23 26.82 -7.37
N GLU A 433 -8.07 26.41 -8.33
CA GLU A 433 -8.86 27.38 -9.11
C GLU A 433 -9.98 27.96 -8.25
N ASN A 434 -10.40 27.24 -7.19
CA ASN A 434 -11.34 27.75 -6.21
C ASN A 434 -10.61 28.61 -5.18
N LYS A 435 -10.69 29.94 -5.35
CA LYS A 435 -10.07 30.92 -4.43
C LYS A 435 -10.58 30.86 -3.00
N ASN A 436 -11.74 30.23 -2.78
CA ASN A 436 -12.36 30.07 -1.46
C ASN A 436 -12.05 28.71 -0.83
N SER A 437 -11.15 27.90 -1.41
CA SER A 437 -10.76 26.62 -0.81
C SER A 437 -10.24 26.81 0.61
N GLU A 438 -10.79 26.02 1.53
CA GLU A 438 -10.26 25.87 2.88
C GLU A 438 -9.29 24.70 2.92
N MET A 439 -8.18 24.88 3.62
CA MET A 439 -7.19 23.81 3.79
C MET A 439 -6.92 23.51 5.24
N PHE A 440 -6.82 22.22 5.55
CA PHE A 440 -6.51 21.69 6.87
C PHE A 440 -5.27 20.79 6.78
N GLY A 441 -4.24 21.09 7.57
CA GLY A 441 -3.10 20.19 7.72
C GLY A 441 -3.52 18.93 8.48
N LEU A 442 -3.97 19.11 9.72
CA LEU A 442 -4.59 18.06 10.53
C LEU A 442 -5.98 18.51 10.96
N LEU A 443 -7.00 17.73 10.67
CA LEU A 443 -8.30 17.81 11.35
C LEU A 443 -8.56 16.49 12.06
N THR A 444 -8.66 16.54 13.39
CA THR A 444 -9.00 15.38 14.21
C THR A 444 -10.09 15.72 15.22
N VAL A 445 -11.13 14.88 15.25
CA VAL A 445 -12.20 14.91 16.25
C VAL A 445 -11.99 13.71 17.18
N LYS A 446 -11.57 14.00 18.40
CA LYS A 446 -11.19 13.03 19.42
C LYS A 446 -12.36 12.76 20.37
N ASN A 447 -12.44 11.50 20.80
CA ASN A 447 -13.26 11.06 21.92
C ASN A 447 -12.42 10.10 22.77
N SER A 448 -12.02 10.55 23.96
CA SER A 448 -11.08 9.82 24.83
C SER A 448 -11.66 8.58 25.48
N ASN A 449 -12.99 8.46 25.53
CA ASN A 449 -13.65 7.22 25.98
C ASN A 449 -13.29 6.01 25.08
N PHE A 450 -12.91 6.27 23.83
CA PHE A 450 -12.60 5.23 22.84
C PHE A 450 -11.13 5.18 22.43
N GLN A 451 -10.39 6.28 22.60
CA GLN A 451 -8.96 6.34 22.27
C GLN A 451 -8.13 5.56 23.28
N GLN A 452 -7.12 4.82 22.82
CA GLN A 452 -6.30 3.94 23.67
C GLN A 452 -4.89 4.46 23.97
N ASN A 453 -4.42 5.50 23.27
CA ASN A 453 -3.05 6.02 23.37
C ASN A 453 -3.00 7.52 23.06
N LYS A 454 -1.93 8.21 23.47
CA LYS A 454 -1.71 9.65 23.17
C LYS A 454 -1.20 9.85 21.74
N THR A 455 -1.43 11.04 21.20
CA THR A 455 -0.89 11.47 19.90
C THR A 455 0.15 12.57 20.07
N SER A 456 1.26 12.48 19.35
CA SER A 456 2.23 13.56 19.21
C SER A 456 2.21 14.08 17.77
N VAL A 457 2.14 15.39 17.61
CA VAL A 457 2.13 16.06 16.30
C VAL A 457 3.39 16.90 16.19
N PHE A 458 4.21 16.62 15.18
CA PHE A 458 5.45 17.30 14.88
C PHE A 458 5.35 17.98 13.51
N VAL A 459 5.54 19.29 13.49
CA VAL A 459 5.55 20.09 12.27
C VAL A 459 6.90 20.78 12.17
N ASP A 460 7.63 20.56 11.08
CA ASP A 460 8.92 21.21 10.85
C ASP A 460 9.07 21.66 9.40
N ALA A 461 9.34 22.95 9.22
CA ALA A 461 9.50 23.58 7.91
C ALA A 461 8.33 23.28 6.94
N PHE A 462 7.10 23.18 7.47
CA PHE A 462 5.93 22.77 6.70
C PHE A 462 5.20 23.97 6.09
N ASN A 463 5.80 24.57 5.06
CA ASN A 463 5.40 25.90 4.59
C ASN A 463 4.42 25.85 3.42
N ILE A 464 3.50 26.81 3.35
CA ILE A 464 2.57 26.97 2.23
C ILE A 464 2.66 28.37 1.63
N LYS A 465 2.66 28.46 0.29
CA LYS A 465 2.57 29.72 -0.43
C LYS A 465 1.12 29.97 -0.84
N SER A 466 0.42 30.83 -0.10
CA SER A 466 -0.81 31.49 -0.53
C SER A 466 -2.01 30.58 -0.82
N LEU A 467 -2.75 30.23 0.23
CA LEU A 467 -4.19 29.91 0.18
C LEU A 467 -4.92 30.81 1.19
N GLY A 468 -6.12 31.28 0.86
CA GLY A 468 -6.82 32.32 1.63
C GLY A 468 -7.28 31.91 3.03
N ASN A 469 -7.67 30.65 3.25
CA ASN A 469 -8.07 30.14 4.56
C ASN A 469 -7.40 28.79 4.86
N THR A 470 -6.28 28.83 5.59
CA THR A 470 -5.46 27.66 5.92
C THR A 470 -5.43 27.45 7.43
N THR A 471 -5.68 26.22 7.88
CA THR A 471 -5.61 25.81 9.29
C THR A 471 -4.60 24.70 9.41
N LEU A 472 -3.50 24.91 10.15
CA LEU A 472 -2.45 23.90 10.26
C LEU A 472 -2.94 22.70 11.07
N ILE A 473 -3.48 22.95 12.26
CA ILE A 473 -4.05 21.92 13.12
C ILE A 473 -5.42 22.41 13.60
N TYR A 474 -6.41 21.55 13.45
CA TYR A 474 -7.70 21.62 14.08
C TYR A 474 -7.92 20.35 14.90
N CYS A 475 -7.78 20.46 16.22
CA CYS A 475 -7.97 19.36 17.15
C CYS A 475 -9.11 19.71 18.11
N THR A 476 -10.14 18.87 18.13
CA THR A 476 -11.29 19.02 19.01
C THR A 476 -11.58 17.74 19.76
N GLU A 477 -12.11 17.87 20.97
CA GLU A 477 -12.54 16.75 21.80
C GLU A 477 -14.04 16.84 22.06
N THR A 478 -14.76 15.71 21.98
CA THR A 478 -16.23 15.66 22.12
C THR A 478 -16.69 15.25 23.51
N ASP A 479 -15.84 14.59 24.31
CA ASP A 479 -16.18 14.06 25.64
C ASP A 479 -15.64 14.90 26.80
N GLU A 480 -15.02 16.04 26.51
CA GLU A 480 -14.52 17.02 27.49
C GLU A 480 -13.53 16.45 28.55
N THR A 481 -12.93 15.28 28.33
CA THR A 481 -11.96 14.68 29.27
C THR A 481 -10.53 15.11 28.96
N ASP A 482 -9.60 14.96 29.90
CA ASP A 482 -8.16 15.24 29.69
C ASP A 482 -7.32 13.97 29.44
N LYS A 483 -7.99 12.84 29.20
CA LYS A 483 -7.31 11.57 28.90
C LYS A 483 -6.71 11.62 27.50
N TYR A 484 -5.58 10.94 27.30
CA TYR A 484 -4.95 10.78 25.98
C TYR A 484 -4.77 12.06 25.14
N PHE A 485 -4.50 13.20 25.78
CA PHE A 485 -4.25 14.47 25.10
C PHE A 485 -3.16 14.39 24.03
N SER A 486 -3.22 15.31 23.07
CA SER A 486 -2.20 15.49 22.05
C SER A 486 -1.03 16.35 22.55
N ASN A 487 0.18 16.03 22.13
CA ASN A 487 1.36 16.88 22.30
C ASN A 487 1.72 17.49 20.96
N ILE A 488 1.87 18.81 20.88
CA ILE A 488 2.09 19.51 19.62
C ILE A 488 3.44 20.23 19.65
N THR A 489 4.28 19.98 18.66
CA THR A 489 5.53 20.74 18.42
C THR A 489 5.53 21.28 16.99
N ILE A 490 5.65 22.59 16.86
CA ILE A 490 5.66 23.30 15.57
C ILE A 490 6.94 24.13 15.48
N LYS A 491 7.71 23.95 14.40
CA LYS A 491 8.97 24.64 14.16
C LYS A 491 9.06 25.17 12.73
N ASN A 492 9.68 26.34 12.57
CA ASN A 492 10.08 26.90 11.28
C ASN A 492 8.95 26.96 10.22
N THR A 493 7.70 27.18 10.65
CA THR A 493 6.51 27.00 9.81
C THR A 493 5.83 28.34 9.47
N PHE A 494 5.52 28.55 8.19
CA PHE A 494 4.96 29.80 7.65
C PHE A 494 3.82 29.56 6.63
N GLY A 495 2.99 30.59 6.43
CA GLY A 495 1.91 30.60 5.45
C GLY A 495 0.57 30.02 5.93
N TRP A 496 0.53 29.50 7.16
CA TRP A 496 -0.68 29.02 7.80
C TRP A 496 -1.40 30.16 8.53
N HIS A 497 -2.71 30.30 8.32
CA HIS A 497 -3.47 31.37 8.96
C HIS A 497 -3.93 31.01 10.35
N ASN A 498 -4.36 29.77 10.58
CA ASN A 498 -5.04 29.38 11.80
C ASN A 498 -4.38 28.20 12.51
N LEU A 499 -4.46 28.24 13.84
CA LEU A 499 -4.35 27.09 14.73
C LEU A 499 -5.62 27.05 15.61
N ARG A 500 -6.37 25.95 15.56
CA ARG A 500 -7.66 25.81 16.27
C ARG A 500 -7.62 24.62 17.21
N LEU A 501 -7.70 24.88 18.51
CA LEU A 501 -7.69 23.86 19.54
C LEU A 501 -8.89 24.09 20.46
N SER A 502 -9.69 23.07 20.67
CA SER A 502 -10.86 23.15 21.58
C SER A 502 -10.76 22.06 22.65
N SER A 503 -11.28 22.39 23.85
CA SER A 503 -11.47 21.53 25.05
C SER A 503 -10.38 20.48 25.31
N ASN A 504 -9.58 20.47 26.39
CA ASN A 504 -8.71 19.36 26.85
C ASN A 504 -7.90 18.46 25.86
N SER A 505 -7.92 18.76 24.56
CA SER A 505 -7.44 17.91 23.47
C SER A 505 -5.93 17.96 23.32
N VAL A 506 -5.30 18.95 23.95
CA VAL A 506 -3.85 19.21 23.93
C VAL A 506 -3.33 19.33 25.36
N GLY A 507 -2.28 18.58 25.69
CA GLY A 507 -1.65 18.62 27.02
C GLY A 507 -0.37 19.44 27.05
N SER A 508 0.36 19.49 25.94
CA SER A 508 1.50 20.38 25.77
C SER A 508 1.60 20.89 24.34
N MET A 509 2.01 22.15 24.20
CA MET A 509 2.26 22.76 22.90
C MET A 509 3.53 23.62 22.95
N ARG A 510 4.38 23.43 21.95
CA ARG A 510 5.62 24.20 21.73
C ARG A 510 5.63 24.74 20.31
N ILE A 511 5.73 26.07 20.18
CA ILE A 511 5.82 26.75 18.88
C ILE A 511 7.12 27.56 18.84
N GLU A 512 7.94 27.33 17.82
CA GLU A 512 9.21 28.01 17.61
C GLU A 512 9.31 28.54 16.19
N LYS A 513 9.76 29.80 16.03
CA LYS A 513 10.09 30.40 14.72
C LYS A 513 8.99 30.17 13.67
N SER A 514 7.73 30.29 14.08
CA SER A 514 6.56 29.99 13.25
C SER A 514 5.54 31.12 13.35
N TYR A 515 4.78 31.34 12.29
CA TYR A 515 3.85 32.46 12.21
C TYR A 515 2.42 32.01 11.89
N PHE A 516 1.48 32.48 12.71
CA PHE A 516 0.04 32.27 12.56
C PHE A 516 -0.68 33.62 12.70
N PHE A 517 -1.66 33.88 11.84
CA PHE A 517 -2.49 35.10 11.94
C PHE A 517 -3.49 35.01 13.09
N ASN A 518 -4.14 33.85 13.22
CA ASN A 518 -5.14 33.57 14.22
C ASN A 518 -4.73 32.35 15.05
N LEU A 519 -4.59 32.55 16.35
CA LEU A 519 -4.56 31.47 17.33
C LEU A 519 -5.89 31.47 18.06
N ILE A 520 -6.69 30.42 17.87
CA ILE A 520 -8.02 30.30 18.49
C ILE A 520 -7.98 29.15 19.50
N LEU A 521 -8.20 29.48 20.77
CA LEU A 521 -8.25 28.54 21.88
C LEU A 521 -9.67 28.53 22.47
N ASP A 522 -10.49 27.56 22.06
CA ASP A 522 -11.89 27.49 22.46
C ASP A 522 -12.04 26.74 23.80
N LYS A 523 -12.75 27.36 24.75
CA LYS A 523 -13.15 26.82 26.07
C LYS A 523 -12.04 26.36 27.06
N ILE A 524 -10.75 26.38 26.71
CA ILE A 524 -9.68 25.76 27.54
C ILE A 524 -9.06 26.67 28.62
N LEU A 525 -8.95 27.98 28.47
CA LEU A 525 -8.03 28.72 29.37
C LEU A 525 -8.58 29.05 30.77
N GLN A 526 -9.85 28.75 31.09
CA GLN A 526 -10.44 29.18 32.37
C GLN A 526 -10.48 28.14 33.50
N LYS A 527 -10.20 26.84 33.28
CA LYS A 527 -10.49 25.81 34.30
C LYS A 527 -9.36 24.89 34.79
N ASN A 528 -8.22 24.73 34.11
CA ASN A 528 -7.20 23.74 34.56
C ASN A 528 -5.73 24.23 34.49
N LYS A 529 -5.12 24.42 35.68
CA LYS A 529 -3.76 24.96 35.93
C LYS A 529 -2.57 24.03 35.56
N LYS A 530 -2.74 23.00 34.71
CA LYS A 530 -1.67 21.99 34.44
C LYS A 530 -1.17 21.90 32.98
N GLN A 531 -1.73 22.66 32.04
CA GLN A 531 -1.27 22.64 30.65
C GLN A 531 -0.10 23.61 30.46
N LEU A 532 0.97 23.16 29.80
CA LEU A 532 2.19 23.94 29.56
C LEU A 532 2.24 24.37 28.09
N TYR A 533 2.27 25.69 27.88
CA TYR A 533 2.36 26.32 26.57
C TYR A 533 3.65 27.15 26.47
N TYR A 534 4.51 26.82 25.51
CA TYR A 534 5.76 27.55 25.27
C TYR A 534 5.75 28.20 23.90
N PHE A 535 6.02 29.51 23.91
CA PHE A 535 5.92 30.39 22.76
C PHE A 535 7.22 31.22 22.66
N GLU A 536 8.10 30.89 21.73
CA GLU A 536 9.37 31.62 21.53
C GLU A 536 9.40 32.28 20.14
N GLU A 537 9.62 33.60 20.13
CA GLU A 537 9.72 34.48 18.94
C GLU A 537 8.49 34.45 18.01
N PHE A 538 7.43 35.15 18.40
CA PHE A 538 6.27 35.39 17.53
C PHE A 538 6.39 36.72 16.78
N GLY A 539 6.19 36.70 15.46
CA GLY A 539 5.97 37.90 14.65
C GLY A 539 4.53 38.42 14.68
N ILE A 540 3.80 38.33 15.81
CA ILE A 540 2.39 38.76 15.91
C ILE A 540 2.29 40.28 15.69
N LYS A 541 1.51 40.71 14.69
CA LYS A 541 1.33 42.14 14.36
C LYS A 541 0.50 42.93 15.36
N ASN A 542 -0.20 42.27 16.29
CA ASN A 542 -0.97 42.95 17.33
C ASN A 542 -0.80 42.27 18.70
N MET A 543 0.24 42.69 19.42
CA MET A 543 0.53 42.22 20.78
C MET A 543 -0.55 42.61 21.81
N SER A 544 -1.48 43.52 21.48
CA SER A 544 -2.53 43.98 22.38
C SER A 544 -3.65 42.94 22.58
N GLU A 545 -4.06 42.22 21.53
CA GLU A 545 -5.16 41.24 21.61
C GLU A 545 -4.73 39.95 22.34
N ILE A 546 -3.46 39.55 22.19
CA ILE A 546 -2.92 38.43 22.98
C ILE A 546 -2.71 38.83 24.44
N ARG A 547 -2.29 40.07 24.74
CA ARG A 547 -2.15 40.53 26.13
C ARG A 547 -3.51 40.59 26.86
N GLU A 548 -4.59 40.91 26.15
CA GLU A 548 -5.93 40.90 26.75
C GLU A 548 -6.44 39.48 27.05
N GLN A 549 -5.99 38.47 26.30
CA GLN A 549 -6.31 37.05 26.56
C GLN A 549 -5.28 36.31 27.45
N LEU A 550 -4.03 36.79 27.54
CA LEU A 550 -2.91 36.17 28.29
C LEU A 550 -2.52 36.91 29.58
N ASN A 551 -3.26 37.92 30.03
CA ASN A 551 -3.00 38.59 31.32
C ASN A 551 -3.25 37.72 32.58
N ILE A 552 -3.25 36.39 32.44
CA ILE A 552 -3.16 35.42 33.54
C ILE A 552 -2.05 34.41 33.23
N ILE A 553 -0.78 34.86 33.13
CA ILE A 553 0.40 34.06 33.46
C ILE A 553 1.49 35.05 33.95
N LYS A 554 1.67 35.13 35.26
CA LYS A 554 2.97 35.39 35.90
C LYS A 554 3.32 34.11 36.66
N ILE A 555 4.60 33.74 36.58
CA ILE A 555 5.26 32.54 37.14
C ILE A 555 4.61 32.05 38.44
#